data_AF-A0A357Y4N1-F1
#
_entry.id   AF-A0A357Y4N1-F1
#
_cell.length_a   1.000
_cell.length_b   1.000
_cell.length_c   1.000
_cell.angle_alpha   90.00
_cell.angle_beta   90.00
_cell.angle_gamma   90.00
#
_symmetry.space_group_name_H-M   'P 1'
#
loop_
_entity.id
_entity.type
_entity.pdbx_description
1 polymer ?
#
loop_
_entity_poly.entity_id
_entity_poly.type
_entity_poly.pdbx_seq_one_letter_code
_entity_poly.pdbx_strand_id
1 'polypeptide(L)'
;MPEETTWHCSCGTENEGKFCTNCGKPRPGSEEAAPVGHDSVTDDTLSMPPVQPPELAMDQTQMMPPVQPLNEQPLPPQPPMQQPPRPMMQPSQQQNNNNMIKILVGVLIALLVAGIGFFAYVNTAEDRYVAKCQEGQQVVADVQSLMQEVKGLSGDPDADETKDFLDRMDKGSKNLDKLANDLRSTRTGSKYQAANQRLVDSLDREKAILDNAHKVVKEPLGKDTAGAIKQVRQDVQELTNGAADIAIEGTDFPTAFQLSDLGDNLQGYVQKKVALDQKKAEEEARKRAEAQRAKQQAILQRENSHNQDIMNTSTDVEWLATSVTRVSGGRMNLTGFFYNGTGDPVIRVDSMVLHITLYKDGNQIYESDFNFNGTLYAGRMSPHSRQSGSSDLFVTDSSGNIPQDFDEYRVTSGGVHWTYTYR
;
A
#
# COMPACT_ATOMS: atom_id res chain seq x y z
N MET A 1 -22.39 0.56 -41.56
CA MET A 1 -22.23 0.71 -40.10
C MET A 1 -21.50 -0.55 -39.66
N PRO A 2 -20.33 -0.48 -39.02
CA PRO A 2 -19.73 -1.67 -38.39
C PRO A 2 -20.56 -2.02 -37.15
N GLU A 3 -20.75 -3.31 -36.89
CA GLU A 3 -21.45 -3.76 -35.68
C GLU A 3 -20.47 -3.82 -34.50
N GLU A 4 -20.85 -3.17 -33.40
CA GLU A 4 -20.16 -3.21 -32.10
C GLU A 4 -20.27 -4.63 -31.51
N THR A 5 -19.25 -5.47 -31.68
CA THR A 5 -19.25 -6.82 -31.07
C THR A 5 -18.63 -6.78 -29.67
N THR A 6 -19.48 -6.57 -28.66
CA THR A 6 -19.09 -6.74 -27.26
C THR A 6 -18.68 -8.19 -26.99
N TRP A 7 -17.78 -8.41 -26.03
CA TRP A 7 -17.36 -9.75 -25.60
C TRP A 7 -17.10 -9.82 -24.09
N HIS A 8 -17.49 -10.94 -23.48
CA HIS A 8 -17.19 -11.22 -22.07
C HIS A 8 -15.81 -11.89 -21.91
N CYS A 9 -14.99 -11.33 -21.04
CA CYS A 9 -13.73 -11.92 -20.64
C CYS A 9 -13.94 -13.01 -19.58
N SER A 10 -12.99 -13.94 -19.45
CA SER A 10 -13.00 -15.02 -18.44
C SER A 10 -12.99 -14.53 -16.98
N CYS A 11 -12.88 -13.22 -16.74
CA CYS A 11 -13.01 -12.57 -15.42
C CYS A 11 -14.42 -11.99 -15.17
N GLY A 12 -15.36 -12.14 -16.10
CA GLY A 12 -16.74 -11.65 -16.00
C GLY A 12 -17.00 -10.25 -16.58
N THR A 13 -15.96 -9.48 -16.93
CA THR A 13 -16.11 -8.13 -17.50
C THR A 13 -16.47 -8.17 -18.98
N GLU A 14 -17.46 -7.38 -19.41
CA GLU A 14 -17.79 -7.10 -20.82
C GLU A 14 -16.89 -6.01 -21.40
N ASN A 15 -16.48 -6.15 -22.67
CA ASN A 15 -15.53 -5.25 -23.32
C ASN A 15 -15.85 -5.09 -24.81
N GLU A 16 -15.54 -3.90 -25.35
CA GLU A 16 -15.69 -3.55 -26.79
C GLU A 16 -14.34 -3.53 -27.54
N GLY A 17 -13.21 -3.54 -26.82
CA GLY A 17 -11.86 -3.47 -27.39
C GLY A 17 -11.15 -4.83 -27.58
N LYS A 18 -9.93 -4.80 -28.14
CA LYS A 18 -9.08 -6.02 -28.31
C LYS A 18 -8.62 -6.67 -27.00
N PHE A 19 -8.66 -5.95 -25.88
CA PHE A 19 -8.18 -6.39 -24.57
C PHE A 19 -9.22 -6.12 -23.48
N CYS A 20 -9.21 -6.90 -22.40
CA CYS A 20 -10.09 -6.69 -21.26
C CYS A 20 -9.64 -5.48 -20.44
N THR A 21 -10.56 -4.54 -20.20
CA THR A 21 -10.32 -3.31 -19.42
C THR A 21 -9.98 -3.57 -17.95
N ASN A 22 -10.42 -4.72 -17.41
CA ASN A 22 -10.20 -5.11 -16.02
C ASN A 22 -8.90 -5.92 -15.84
N CYS A 23 -8.64 -6.93 -16.67
CA CYS A 23 -7.52 -7.86 -16.46
C CYS A 23 -6.47 -7.90 -17.59
N GLY A 24 -6.57 -7.04 -18.60
CA GLY A 24 -5.58 -6.90 -19.68
C GLY A 24 -5.50 -8.05 -20.69
N LYS A 25 -6.22 -9.16 -20.48
CA LYS A 25 -6.17 -10.32 -21.39
C LYS A 25 -6.74 -9.99 -22.78
N PRO A 26 -6.13 -10.47 -23.87
CA PRO A 26 -6.65 -10.29 -25.23
C PRO A 26 -7.97 -11.06 -25.44
N ARG A 27 -8.76 -10.61 -26.42
CA ARG A 27 -10.01 -11.27 -26.84
C ARG A 27 -9.72 -12.70 -27.33
N PRO A 28 -10.43 -13.73 -26.83
CA PRO A 28 -10.32 -15.08 -27.36
C PRO A 28 -10.61 -15.08 -28.87
N GLY A 29 -9.64 -15.54 -29.68
CA GLY A 29 -9.73 -15.55 -31.14
C GLY A 29 -9.18 -14.31 -31.87
N SER A 30 -8.54 -13.34 -31.19
CA SER A 30 -7.74 -12.33 -31.90
C SER A 30 -6.40 -12.92 -32.35
N GLU A 31 -6.22 -13.11 -33.66
CA GLU A 31 -5.12 -13.86 -34.30
C GLU A 31 -3.76 -13.11 -34.34
N GLU A 32 -3.45 -12.32 -33.32
CA GLU A 32 -2.21 -11.51 -33.30
C GLU A 32 -1.72 -11.24 -31.86
N ALA A 33 -0.94 -12.19 -31.32
CA ALA A 33 0.27 -11.93 -30.49
C ALA A 33 0.79 -13.20 -29.76
N ALA A 34 1.88 -13.79 -30.27
CA ALA A 34 2.93 -14.40 -29.46
C ALA A 34 4.26 -14.30 -30.23
N PRO A 35 5.40 -13.97 -29.59
CA PRO A 35 6.64 -13.68 -30.30
C PRO A 35 7.35 -14.94 -30.81
N VAL A 36 8.07 -14.79 -31.93
CA VAL A 36 8.91 -15.83 -32.53
C VAL A 36 10.16 -16.06 -31.69
N GLY A 37 10.32 -17.27 -31.17
CA GLY A 37 11.59 -17.81 -30.68
C GLY A 37 12.05 -18.93 -31.61
N HIS A 38 13.03 -18.64 -32.46
CA HIS A 38 13.61 -19.60 -33.40
C HIS A 38 14.97 -20.05 -32.86
N ASP A 39 15.16 -21.36 -32.65
CA ASP A 39 16.28 -22.10 -33.25
C ASP A 39 16.17 -23.61 -32.98
N SER A 40 16.38 -24.40 -34.04
CA SER A 40 16.61 -25.86 -34.00
C SER A 40 18.08 -26.14 -33.66
N VAL A 41 18.59 -27.31 -33.27
CA VAL A 41 18.37 -28.74 -33.63
C VAL A 41 18.96 -29.60 -32.46
N THR A 42 18.77 -30.92 -32.30
CA THR A 42 18.30 -32.00 -33.20
C THR A 42 17.22 -32.91 -32.59
N ASP A 43 16.46 -33.53 -33.49
CA ASP A 43 16.18 -34.98 -33.59
C ASP A 43 16.94 -35.89 -32.60
N ASP A 44 16.21 -36.65 -31.77
CA ASP A 44 16.40 -38.09 -31.65
C ASP A 44 15.14 -38.80 -31.12
N THR A 45 14.94 -40.03 -31.59
CA THR A 45 13.71 -40.82 -31.46
C THR A 45 13.59 -41.47 -30.07
N LEU A 46 12.39 -41.59 -29.47
CA LEU A 46 12.03 -42.78 -28.65
C LEU A 46 10.52 -42.90 -28.29
N SER A 47 9.91 -43.92 -28.89
CA SER A 47 8.68 -44.67 -28.56
C SER A 47 7.84 -44.32 -27.32
N MET A 48 6.56 -44.03 -27.54
CA MET A 48 5.49 -44.16 -26.54
C MET A 48 5.01 -45.63 -26.44
N PRO A 49 4.85 -46.21 -25.23
CA PRO A 49 4.11 -47.47 -25.03
C PRO A 49 2.58 -47.23 -25.00
N PRO A 50 1.75 -48.24 -25.30
CA PRO A 50 0.30 -48.07 -25.45
C PRO A 50 -0.45 -47.98 -24.12
N VAL A 51 -1.49 -47.15 -24.12
CA VAL A 51 -2.46 -47.00 -23.03
C VAL A 51 -3.37 -48.23 -22.95
N GLN A 52 -3.52 -48.81 -21.76
CA GLN A 52 -4.57 -49.80 -21.46
C GLN A 52 -5.77 -49.11 -20.78
N PRO A 53 -7.01 -49.49 -21.11
CA PRO A 53 -8.20 -48.96 -20.45
C PRO A 53 -8.40 -49.58 -19.04
N PRO A 54 -9.03 -48.86 -18.10
CA PRO A 54 -9.29 -49.38 -16.76
C PRO A 54 -10.39 -50.45 -16.74
N GLU A 55 -10.12 -51.55 -16.04
CA GLU A 55 -11.05 -52.68 -15.89
C GLU A 55 -12.08 -52.41 -14.77
N LEU A 56 -13.35 -52.69 -15.06
CA LEU A 56 -14.46 -52.57 -14.09
C LEU A 56 -14.47 -53.78 -13.14
N ALA A 57 -13.95 -53.61 -11.92
CA ALA A 57 -14.15 -54.58 -10.84
C ALA A 57 -15.32 -54.14 -9.93
N MET A 58 -16.35 -55.00 -9.85
CA MET A 58 -17.56 -54.76 -9.06
C MET A 58 -17.41 -55.26 -7.61
N ASP A 59 -18.14 -54.60 -6.71
CA ASP A 59 -18.79 -55.13 -5.49
C ASP A 59 -18.05 -56.22 -4.69
N GLN A 60 -17.53 -55.82 -3.52
CA GLN A 60 -17.64 -56.67 -2.33
C GLN A 60 -18.15 -55.87 -1.12
N THR A 61 -19.40 -56.17 -0.76
CA THR A 61 -20.03 -55.77 0.49
C THR A 61 -19.21 -56.22 1.71
N GLN A 62 -18.73 -55.28 2.54
CA GLN A 62 -18.25 -55.57 3.89
C GLN A 62 -18.94 -54.68 4.94
N MET A 63 -19.27 -55.32 6.06
CA MET A 63 -20.19 -54.81 7.07
C MET A 63 -19.46 -53.91 8.07
N MET A 64 -20.08 -52.79 8.47
CA MET A 64 -19.56 -51.93 9.52
C MET A 64 -19.63 -52.63 10.90
N PRO A 65 -18.53 -52.67 11.68
CA PRO A 65 -18.61 -53.02 13.10
C PRO A 65 -19.23 -51.87 13.92
N PRO A 66 -19.86 -52.14 15.08
CA PRO A 66 -20.54 -51.13 15.87
C PRO A 66 -19.58 -50.16 16.55
N VAL A 67 -19.92 -48.88 16.52
CA VAL A 67 -19.21 -47.80 17.23
C VAL A 67 -19.40 -47.96 18.74
N GLN A 68 -18.31 -48.05 19.49
CA GLN A 68 -18.35 -47.98 20.96
C GLN A 68 -18.55 -46.52 21.40
N PRO A 69 -19.32 -46.24 22.47
CA PRO A 69 -19.49 -44.89 22.98
C PRO A 69 -18.17 -44.35 23.54
N LEU A 70 -17.84 -43.10 23.17
CA LEU A 70 -16.63 -42.42 23.63
C LEU A 70 -16.75 -42.11 25.13
N ASN A 71 -15.75 -42.51 25.92
CA ASN A 71 -15.70 -42.24 27.35
C ASN A 71 -15.26 -40.77 27.57
N GLU A 72 -16.15 -39.92 28.09
CA GLU A 72 -15.90 -38.49 28.25
C GLU A 72 -14.81 -38.22 29.32
N GLN A 73 -13.66 -37.69 28.89
CA GLN A 73 -12.71 -37.04 29.79
C GLN A 73 -13.02 -35.54 29.90
N PRO A 74 -12.97 -34.93 31.10
CA PRO A 74 -13.25 -33.50 31.26
C PRO A 74 -12.23 -32.61 30.54
N LEU A 75 -12.70 -31.62 29.77
CA LEU A 75 -11.82 -30.59 29.21
C LEU A 75 -11.16 -29.75 30.31
N PRO A 76 -9.93 -29.25 30.09
CA PRO A 76 -9.31 -28.25 30.96
C PRO A 76 -10.11 -26.93 30.95
N PRO A 77 -10.11 -26.16 32.05
CA PRO A 77 -10.89 -24.93 32.15
C PRO A 77 -10.41 -23.87 31.15
N GLN A 78 -11.34 -23.34 30.37
CA GLN A 78 -11.04 -22.25 29.43
C GLN A 78 -10.78 -20.93 30.17
N PRO A 79 -9.85 -20.08 29.70
CA PRO A 79 -9.70 -18.72 30.20
C PRO A 79 -10.98 -17.90 29.94
N PRO A 80 -11.28 -16.88 30.77
CA PRO A 80 -12.52 -16.13 30.67
C PRO A 80 -12.67 -15.46 29.29
N MET A 81 -13.80 -15.68 28.64
CA MET A 81 -14.11 -15.08 27.34
C MET A 81 -14.07 -13.56 27.44
N GLN A 82 -13.15 -12.92 26.73
CA GLN A 82 -13.27 -11.50 26.43
C GLN A 82 -14.49 -11.33 25.51
N GLN A 83 -15.40 -10.44 25.88
CA GLN A 83 -16.56 -10.13 25.05
C GLN A 83 -16.09 -9.64 23.68
N PRO A 84 -16.71 -10.07 22.56
CA PRO A 84 -16.42 -9.48 21.28
C PRO A 84 -16.70 -7.97 21.37
N PRO A 85 -15.84 -7.09 20.82
CA PRO A 85 -16.13 -5.67 20.79
C PRO A 85 -17.47 -5.46 20.10
N ARG A 86 -18.35 -4.69 20.73
CA ARG A 86 -19.68 -4.36 20.19
C ARG A 86 -19.51 -3.83 18.76
N PRO A 87 -20.45 -4.12 17.83
CA PRO A 87 -20.44 -3.48 16.53
C PRO A 87 -20.35 -1.97 16.73
N MET A 88 -19.26 -1.35 16.27
CA MET A 88 -19.19 0.10 16.23
C MET A 88 -20.33 0.55 15.33
N MET A 89 -21.21 1.42 15.84
CA MET A 89 -22.14 2.12 14.97
C MET A 89 -21.28 2.81 13.91
N GLN A 90 -21.47 2.44 12.65
CA GLN A 90 -20.91 3.22 11.56
C GLN A 90 -21.35 4.67 11.79
N PRO A 91 -20.43 5.66 11.76
CA PRO A 91 -20.87 7.04 11.68
C PRO A 91 -21.78 7.09 10.47
N SER A 92 -23.03 7.52 10.68
CA SER A 92 -24.02 7.58 9.61
C SER A 92 -23.37 8.27 8.42
N GLN A 93 -23.39 7.63 7.25
CA GLN A 93 -23.11 8.34 6.02
C GLN A 93 -24.22 9.37 5.85
N GLN A 94 -23.98 10.53 6.45
CA GLN A 94 -24.71 11.75 6.18
C GLN A 94 -24.36 12.07 4.74
N GLN A 95 -25.18 11.54 3.84
CA GLN A 95 -25.06 11.68 2.41
C GLN A 95 -25.08 13.17 2.10
N ASN A 96 -23.86 13.70 1.97
CA ASN A 96 -23.68 15.13 1.89
C ASN A 96 -24.14 15.56 0.51
N ASN A 97 -25.24 16.30 0.43
CA ASN A 97 -25.88 16.72 -0.82
C ASN A 97 -25.10 17.82 -1.57
N ASN A 98 -23.77 17.84 -1.42
CA ASN A 98 -22.81 18.68 -2.12
C ASN A 98 -22.87 18.51 -3.64
N ASN A 99 -23.36 17.39 -4.18
CA ASN A 99 -23.42 17.17 -5.63
C ASN A 99 -24.38 18.14 -6.35
N MET A 100 -25.40 18.69 -5.65
CA MET A 100 -26.24 19.76 -6.19
C MET A 100 -25.49 21.10 -6.25
N ILE A 101 -24.66 21.39 -5.24
CA ILE A 101 -23.89 22.64 -5.11
C ILE A 101 -22.73 22.66 -6.13
N LYS A 102 -22.04 21.53 -6.30
CA LYS A 102 -20.92 21.38 -7.25
C LYS A 102 -21.30 21.68 -8.70
N ILE A 103 -22.51 21.27 -9.14
CA ILE A 103 -22.99 21.55 -10.50
C ILE A 103 -23.29 23.05 -10.68
N LEU A 104 -23.85 23.71 -9.66
CA LEU A 104 -24.21 25.12 -9.73
C LEU A 104 -22.97 26.04 -9.87
N VAL A 105 -21.91 25.81 -9.11
CA VAL A 105 -20.68 26.64 -9.17
C VAL A 105 -19.93 26.48 -10.50
N GLY A 106 -19.84 25.25 -11.03
CA GLY A 106 -19.22 25.01 -12.34
C GLY A 106 -19.98 25.64 -13.50
N VAL A 107 -21.31 25.71 -13.41
CA VAL A 107 -22.17 26.38 -14.41
C VAL A 107 -22.13 27.90 -14.25
N LEU A 108 -22.07 28.45 -13.03
CA LEU A 108 -21.91 29.89 -12.75
C LEU A 108 -20.64 30.46 -13.42
N ILE A 109 -19.49 29.83 -13.17
CA ILE A 109 -18.19 30.25 -13.73
C ILE A 109 -18.18 30.20 -15.27
N ALA A 110 -18.93 29.27 -15.87
CA ALA A 110 -19.08 29.19 -17.33
C ALA A 110 -20.04 30.25 -17.91
N LEU A 111 -21.13 30.57 -17.20
CA LEU A 111 -22.12 31.57 -17.63
C LEU A 111 -21.60 33.01 -17.54
N LEU A 112 -20.69 33.31 -16.60
CA LEU A 112 -20.04 34.62 -16.48
C LEU A 112 -19.24 35.04 -17.72
N VAL A 113 -18.83 34.09 -18.58
CA VAL A 113 -18.16 34.40 -19.85
C VAL A 113 -19.12 35.02 -20.88
N ALA A 114 -20.43 34.76 -20.77
CA ALA A 114 -21.44 35.27 -21.70
C ALA A 114 -21.93 36.70 -21.38
N GLY A 115 -21.95 37.10 -20.10
CA GLY A 115 -22.42 38.43 -19.66
C GLY A 115 -21.60 39.58 -20.26
N ILE A 116 -20.26 39.44 -20.24
CA ILE A 116 -19.29 40.44 -20.71
C ILE A 116 -19.50 40.84 -22.19
N GLY A 117 -20.19 40.02 -22.99
CA GLY A 117 -20.48 40.29 -24.40
C GLY A 117 -21.78 41.03 -24.69
N PHE A 118 -22.71 41.16 -23.74
CA PHE A 118 -24.10 41.58 -24.00
C PHE A 118 -24.49 42.95 -23.39
N PHE A 119 -23.64 43.97 -23.53
CA PHE A 119 -23.99 45.34 -23.10
C PHE A 119 -24.00 46.37 -24.23
N ALA A 120 -24.98 46.21 -25.12
CA ALA A 120 -25.28 47.11 -26.23
C ALA A 120 -26.64 47.83 -26.09
N TYR A 121 -27.03 48.20 -24.86
CA TYR A 121 -28.13 49.17 -24.65
C TYR A 121 -27.96 49.93 -23.32
N VAL A 122 -28.41 51.20 -23.29
CA VAL A 122 -28.32 52.18 -22.18
C VAL A 122 -27.01 53.03 -22.13
N ASN A 123 -27.17 54.27 -21.65
CA ASN A 123 -26.33 55.45 -21.87
C ASN A 123 -25.13 55.58 -20.92
N THR A 124 -24.29 56.59 -21.21
CA THR A 124 -23.16 57.12 -20.42
C THR A 124 -21.99 56.15 -20.13
N ALA A 125 -20.78 56.70 -20.03
CA ALA A 125 -19.58 55.89 -19.81
C ALA A 125 -19.48 55.38 -18.36
N GLU A 126 -20.02 56.13 -17.40
CA GLU A 126 -20.00 55.79 -15.98
C GLU A 126 -20.93 54.61 -15.65
N ASP A 127 -22.13 54.56 -16.23
CA ASP A 127 -23.09 53.48 -15.99
C ASP A 127 -22.56 52.12 -16.47
N ARG A 128 -21.85 52.10 -17.62
CA ARG A 128 -21.16 50.89 -18.12
C ARG A 128 -19.99 50.45 -17.24
N TYR A 129 -19.31 51.38 -16.58
CA TYR A 129 -18.27 51.03 -15.60
C TYR A 129 -18.90 50.41 -14.35
N VAL A 130 -19.96 51.04 -13.82
CA VAL A 130 -20.70 50.52 -12.64
C VAL A 130 -21.26 49.12 -12.91
N ALA A 131 -21.88 48.88 -14.07
CA ALA A 131 -22.38 47.55 -14.45
C ALA A 131 -21.26 46.50 -14.53
N LYS A 132 -20.10 46.83 -15.11
CA LYS A 132 -18.91 45.96 -15.12
C LYS A 132 -18.42 45.63 -13.71
N CYS A 133 -18.46 46.57 -12.77
CA CYS A 133 -18.08 46.33 -11.39
C CYS A 133 -19.09 45.43 -10.64
N GLN A 134 -20.39 45.53 -10.95
CA GLN A 134 -21.41 44.64 -10.40
C GLN A 134 -21.23 43.19 -10.88
N GLU A 135 -20.96 42.97 -12.17
CA GLU A 135 -20.58 41.64 -12.68
C GLU A 135 -19.25 41.16 -12.08
N GLY A 136 -18.26 42.05 -11.95
CA GLY A 136 -16.96 41.75 -11.37
C GLY A 136 -17.02 41.30 -9.90
N GLN A 137 -17.96 41.85 -9.12
CA GLN A 137 -18.19 41.40 -7.74
C GLN A 137 -18.63 39.93 -7.68
N GLN A 138 -19.41 39.44 -8.66
CA GLN A 138 -19.79 38.03 -8.71
C GLN A 138 -18.57 37.13 -8.96
N VAL A 139 -17.63 37.56 -9.82
CA VAL A 139 -16.38 36.83 -10.07
C VAL A 139 -15.55 36.71 -8.79
N VAL A 140 -15.42 37.80 -8.02
CA VAL A 140 -14.74 37.80 -6.71
C VAL A 140 -15.46 36.87 -5.73
N ALA A 141 -16.78 36.97 -5.60
CA ALA A 141 -17.57 36.13 -4.69
C ALA A 141 -17.49 34.62 -5.04
N ASP A 142 -17.50 34.26 -6.32
CA ASP A 142 -17.34 32.87 -6.78
C ASP A 142 -15.93 32.32 -6.44
N VAL A 143 -14.89 33.15 -6.59
CA VAL A 143 -13.51 32.80 -6.26
C VAL A 143 -13.28 32.72 -4.75
N GLN A 144 -13.92 33.60 -3.97
CA GLN A 144 -13.93 33.56 -2.52
C GLN A 144 -14.64 32.30 -2.00
N SER A 145 -15.81 31.96 -2.55
CA SER A 145 -16.54 30.73 -2.23
C SER A 145 -15.71 29.48 -2.56
N LEU A 146 -15.08 29.44 -3.74
CA LEU A 146 -14.15 28.38 -4.13
C LEU A 146 -13.02 28.22 -3.09
N MET A 147 -12.34 29.30 -2.70
CA MET A 147 -11.24 29.22 -1.73
C MET A 147 -11.65 28.67 -0.36
N GLN A 148 -12.93 28.79 0.04
CA GLN A 148 -13.42 28.16 1.27
C GLN A 148 -13.56 26.63 1.18
N GLU A 149 -13.68 26.05 -0.03
CA GLU A 149 -13.82 24.59 -0.22
C GLU A 149 -12.58 23.79 0.23
N VAL A 150 -11.40 24.42 0.33
CA VAL A 150 -10.16 23.83 0.87
C VAL A 150 -10.39 23.09 2.19
N LYS A 151 -11.25 23.63 3.06
CA LYS A 151 -11.61 23.03 4.36
C LYS A 151 -12.20 21.63 4.22
N GLY A 152 -12.95 21.38 3.15
CA GLY A 152 -13.63 20.12 2.85
C GLY A 152 -12.76 19.06 2.20
N LEU A 153 -11.61 19.42 1.60
CA LEU A 153 -10.73 18.49 0.89
C LEU A 153 -10.14 17.41 1.80
N SER A 154 -9.85 16.24 1.24
CA SER A 154 -9.33 15.06 1.94
C SER A 154 -7.93 15.25 2.53
N GLY A 155 -7.14 16.16 1.96
CA GLY A 155 -5.70 16.28 2.24
C GLY A 155 -4.83 15.51 1.26
N ASP A 156 -5.41 14.73 0.33
CA ASP A 156 -4.66 13.99 -0.68
C ASP A 156 -4.64 14.79 -2.01
N PRO A 157 -3.45 15.25 -2.48
CA PRO A 157 -3.35 16.00 -3.74
C PRO A 157 -3.67 15.14 -4.97
N ASP A 158 -3.59 13.82 -4.84
CA ASP A 158 -3.88 12.88 -5.93
C ASP A 158 -5.35 12.46 -6.00
N ALA A 159 -6.20 12.88 -5.05
CA ALA A 159 -7.63 12.57 -5.08
C ALA A 159 -8.37 13.40 -6.15
N ASP A 160 -9.41 12.80 -6.75
CA ASP A 160 -10.13 13.40 -7.87
C ASP A 160 -10.85 14.70 -7.46
N GLU A 161 -11.37 14.80 -6.23
CA GLU A 161 -11.95 16.04 -5.73
C GLU A 161 -10.92 17.16 -5.56
N THR A 162 -9.65 16.82 -5.29
CA THR A 162 -8.58 17.81 -5.19
C THR A 162 -8.12 18.27 -6.57
N LYS A 163 -8.08 17.36 -7.55
CA LYS A 163 -7.76 17.69 -8.96
C LYS A 163 -8.82 18.60 -9.59
N ASP A 164 -10.10 18.29 -9.46
CA ASP A 164 -11.20 19.17 -9.90
C ASP A 164 -11.13 20.54 -9.21
N PHE A 165 -10.83 20.56 -7.92
CA PHE A 165 -10.65 21.79 -7.17
C PHE A 165 -9.49 22.64 -7.72
N LEU A 166 -8.32 22.05 -7.98
CA LEU A 166 -7.18 22.75 -8.59
C LEU A 166 -7.52 23.30 -9.99
N ASP A 167 -8.17 22.51 -10.85
CA ASP A 167 -8.65 22.94 -12.17
C ASP A 167 -9.64 24.12 -12.08
N ARG A 168 -10.43 24.19 -11.01
CA ARG A 168 -11.35 25.30 -10.73
C ARG A 168 -10.61 26.54 -10.22
N MET A 169 -9.54 26.39 -9.43
CA MET A 169 -8.66 27.51 -9.05
C MET A 169 -7.98 28.12 -10.27
N ASP A 170 -7.49 27.30 -11.18
CA ASP A 170 -6.88 27.73 -12.45
C ASP A 170 -7.85 28.54 -13.33
N LYS A 171 -9.15 28.19 -13.31
CA LYS A 171 -10.22 28.96 -13.98
C LYS A 171 -10.51 30.27 -13.25
N GLY A 172 -10.56 30.24 -11.91
CA GLY A 172 -10.73 31.42 -11.06
C GLY A 172 -9.62 32.46 -11.28
N SER A 173 -8.36 32.03 -11.30
CA SER A 173 -7.17 32.88 -11.52
C SER A 173 -7.25 33.60 -12.88
N LYS A 174 -7.64 32.87 -13.95
CA LYS A 174 -7.87 33.44 -15.29
C LYS A 174 -9.03 34.44 -15.34
N ASN A 175 -10.10 34.22 -14.56
CA ASN A 175 -11.23 35.13 -14.50
C ASN A 175 -10.88 36.43 -13.76
N LEU A 176 -10.13 36.36 -12.65
CA LEU A 176 -9.59 37.54 -11.97
C LEU A 176 -8.65 38.34 -12.87
N ASP A 177 -7.71 37.68 -13.57
CA ASP A 177 -6.84 38.29 -14.57
C ASP A 177 -7.64 39.05 -15.64
N LYS A 178 -8.67 38.40 -16.20
CA LYS A 178 -9.53 39.00 -17.22
C LYS A 178 -10.25 40.25 -16.68
N LEU A 179 -10.85 40.15 -15.49
CA LEU A 179 -11.56 41.26 -14.85
C LEU A 179 -10.62 42.43 -14.56
N ALA A 180 -9.43 42.18 -14.00
CA ALA A 180 -8.44 43.22 -13.73
C ALA A 180 -7.98 43.91 -15.02
N ASN A 181 -7.76 43.17 -16.11
CA ASN A 181 -7.38 43.74 -17.41
C ASN A 181 -8.51 44.54 -18.09
N ASP A 182 -9.76 44.09 -17.98
CA ASP A 182 -10.93 44.83 -18.45
C ASP A 182 -11.13 46.14 -17.67
N LEU A 183 -10.88 46.14 -16.35
CA LEU A 183 -10.97 47.34 -15.50
C LEU A 183 -9.81 48.32 -15.73
N ARG A 184 -8.58 47.84 -15.97
CA ARG A 184 -7.43 48.66 -16.38
C ARG A 184 -7.65 49.38 -17.71
N SER A 185 -8.30 48.71 -18.67
CA SER A 185 -8.56 49.27 -20.00
C SER A 185 -9.83 50.13 -20.07
N THR A 186 -10.69 50.08 -19.04
CA THR A 186 -11.92 50.87 -18.97
C THR A 186 -11.62 52.33 -18.62
N ARG A 187 -12.10 53.27 -19.45
CA ARG A 187 -12.02 54.70 -19.16
C ARG A 187 -12.98 55.07 -18.03
N THR A 188 -12.44 55.29 -16.85
CA THR A 188 -13.18 55.83 -15.69
C THR A 188 -13.18 57.36 -15.73
N GLY A 189 -14.33 57.96 -15.37
CA GLY A 189 -14.38 59.38 -15.04
C GLY A 189 -13.63 59.66 -13.73
N SER A 190 -13.31 60.93 -13.47
CA SER A 190 -12.61 61.35 -12.23
C SER A 190 -13.33 60.90 -10.95
N LYS A 191 -14.67 60.72 -11.00
CA LYS A 191 -15.50 60.14 -9.93
C LYS A 191 -14.97 58.80 -9.41
N TYR A 192 -14.52 57.91 -10.31
CA TYR A 192 -14.19 56.52 -9.97
C TYR A 192 -12.71 56.15 -10.10
N GLN A 193 -11.86 57.05 -10.60
CA GLN A 193 -10.45 56.74 -10.91
C GLN A 193 -9.69 56.10 -9.73
N ALA A 194 -9.84 56.65 -8.51
CA ALA A 194 -9.18 56.11 -7.31
C ALA A 194 -9.78 54.78 -6.83
N ALA A 195 -11.11 54.62 -6.95
CA ALA A 195 -11.79 53.38 -6.57
C ALA A 195 -11.45 52.23 -7.54
N ASN A 196 -11.33 52.51 -8.85
CA ASN A 196 -10.91 51.55 -9.86
C ASN A 196 -9.48 51.06 -9.62
N GLN A 197 -8.56 51.96 -9.29
CA GLN A 197 -7.18 51.58 -8.99
C GLN A 197 -7.13 50.61 -7.80
N ARG A 198 -7.80 50.96 -6.69
CA ARG A 198 -7.90 50.08 -5.50
C ARG A 198 -8.54 48.72 -5.82
N LEU A 199 -9.57 48.70 -6.67
CA LEU A 199 -10.20 47.46 -7.12
C LEU A 199 -9.24 46.60 -7.94
N VAL A 200 -8.52 47.17 -8.90
CA VAL A 200 -7.49 46.45 -9.68
C VAL A 200 -6.38 45.91 -8.77
N ASP A 201 -5.86 46.72 -7.85
CA ASP A 201 -4.82 46.31 -6.90
C ASP A 201 -5.31 45.18 -5.97
N SER A 202 -6.59 45.21 -5.59
CA SER A 202 -7.24 44.15 -4.79
C SER A 202 -7.42 42.86 -5.58
N LEU A 203 -7.82 42.93 -6.85
CA LEU A 203 -7.93 41.76 -7.73
C LEU A 203 -6.57 41.09 -7.99
N ASP A 204 -5.52 41.88 -8.18
CA ASP A 204 -4.14 41.36 -8.29
C ASP A 204 -3.70 40.63 -7.01
N ARG A 205 -4.08 41.16 -5.84
CA ARG A 205 -3.77 40.55 -4.54
C ARG A 205 -4.58 39.28 -4.30
N GLU A 206 -5.87 39.26 -4.63
CA GLU A 206 -6.70 38.07 -4.56
C GLU A 206 -6.18 36.96 -5.49
N LYS A 207 -5.76 37.30 -6.71
CA LYS A 207 -5.11 36.35 -7.60
C LYS A 207 -3.81 35.80 -7.00
N ALA A 208 -2.97 36.64 -6.39
CA ALA A 208 -1.74 36.18 -5.74
C ALA A 208 -2.02 35.24 -4.55
N ILE A 209 -3.09 35.50 -3.78
CA ILE A 209 -3.59 34.60 -2.74
C ILE A 209 -4.01 33.27 -3.35
N LEU A 210 -4.82 33.28 -4.41
CA LEU A 210 -5.32 32.09 -5.09
C LEU A 210 -4.18 31.24 -5.68
N ASP A 211 -3.21 31.87 -6.34
CA ASP A 211 -2.03 31.19 -6.91
C ASP A 211 -1.15 30.54 -5.81
N ASN A 212 -1.02 31.18 -4.64
CA ASN A 212 -0.30 30.61 -3.50
C ASN A 212 -1.09 29.50 -2.80
N ALA A 213 -2.40 29.64 -2.66
CA ALA A 213 -3.29 28.59 -2.17
C ALA A 213 -3.25 27.35 -3.10
N HIS A 214 -3.27 27.56 -4.42
CA HIS A 214 -3.15 26.50 -5.42
C HIS A 214 -1.83 25.71 -5.27
N LYS A 215 -0.68 26.41 -5.11
CA LYS A 215 0.61 25.76 -4.81
C LYS A 215 0.56 24.91 -3.55
N VAL A 216 -0.06 25.42 -2.48
CA VAL A 216 -0.18 24.69 -1.20
C VAL A 216 -1.08 23.45 -1.33
N VAL A 217 -2.17 23.53 -2.09
CA VAL A 217 -3.08 22.39 -2.27
C VAL A 217 -2.46 21.31 -3.19
N LYS A 218 -1.73 21.73 -4.22
CA LYS A 218 -1.00 20.86 -5.14
C LYS A 218 0.22 20.18 -4.49
N GLU A 219 1.00 20.93 -3.72
CA GLU A 219 2.24 20.46 -3.07
C GLU A 219 2.21 20.72 -1.55
N PRO A 220 1.33 20.04 -0.78
CA PRO A 220 1.14 20.29 0.65
C PRO A 220 2.35 20.03 1.54
N LEU A 221 3.34 19.26 1.07
CA LEU A 221 4.60 19.00 1.76
C LEU A 221 5.81 19.53 0.98
N GLY A 222 5.59 20.46 0.05
CA GLY A 222 6.63 21.18 -0.66
C GLY A 222 7.50 22.03 0.29
N LYS A 223 8.74 22.32 -0.13
CA LYS A 223 9.69 23.10 0.69
C LYS A 223 9.18 24.51 1.01
N ASP A 224 8.45 25.09 0.07
CA ASP A 224 7.98 26.48 0.15
C ASP A 224 6.56 26.61 0.74
N THR A 225 5.88 25.49 1.05
CA THR A 225 4.47 25.48 1.47
C THR A 225 4.22 26.31 2.73
N ALA A 226 5.12 26.22 3.73
CA ALA A 226 5.03 27.05 4.94
C ALA A 226 5.22 28.56 4.63
N GLY A 227 6.06 28.90 3.65
CA GLY A 227 6.23 30.26 3.16
C GLY A 227 4.99 30.76 2.42
N ALA A 228 4.41 29.93 1.54
CA ALA A 228 3.18 30.25 0.81
C ALA A 228 1.98 30.47 1.74
N ILE A 229 1.78 29.63 2.78
CA ILE A 229 0.71 29.84 3.78
C ILE A 229 0.94 31.14 4.57
N LYS A 230 2.19 31.46 4.94
CA LYS A 230 2.52 32.73 5.59
C LYS A 230 2.20 33.92 4.67
N GLN A 231 2.54 33.83 3.39
CA GLN A 231 2.26 34.87 2.40
C GLN A 231 0.75 35.05 2.20
N VAL A 232 -0.03 33.96 2.10
CA VAL A 232 -1.50 34.02 2.05
C VAL A 232 -2.08 34.77 3.25
N ARG A 233 -1.65 34.48 4.48
CA ARG A 233 -2.14 35.21 5.68
C ARG A 233 -1.82 36.70 5.61
N GLN A 234 -0.64 37.09 5.11
CA GLN A 234 -0.26 38.48 4.93
C GLN A 234 -1.10 39.15 3.83
N ASP A 235 -1.17 38.53 2.65
CA ASP A 235 -1.89 39.06 1.49
C ASP A 235 -3.39 39.23 1.79
N VAL A 236 -4.02 38.32 2.54
CA VAL A 236 -5.43 38.43 2.99
C VAL A 236 -5.65 39.65 3.89
N GLN A 237 -4.73 39.93 4.81
CA GLN A 237 -4.81 41.13 5.66
C GLN A 237 -4.64 42.41 4.84
N GLU A 238 -3.71 42.42 3.88
CA GLU A 238 -3.47 43.55 2.99
C GLU A 238 -4.64 43.78 2.01
N LEU A 239 -5.23 42.70 1.49
CA LEU A 239 -6.45 42.73 0.67
C LEU A 239 -7.62 43.36 1.44
N THR A 240 -7.85 42.90 2.68
CA THR A 240 -8.93 43.40 3.54
C THR A 240 -8.77 44.91 3.80
N ASN A 241 -7.53 45.35 4.06
CA ASN A 241 -7.21 46.77 4.29
C ASN A 241 -7.35 47.61 3.01
N GLY A 242 -6.91 47.10 1.85
CA GLY A 242 -6.99 47.79 0.56
C GLY A 242 -8.40 47.91 0.00
N ALA A 243 -9.24 46.88 0.25
CA ALA A 243 -10.61 46.83 -0.22
C ALA A 243 -11.56 47.77 0.56
N ALA A 244 -11.27 48.09 1.81
CA ALA A 244 -12.17 48.80 2.73
C ALA A 244 -12.70 50.14 2.19
N ASP A 245 -11.90 50.87 1.40
CA ASP A 245 -12.29 52.15 0.80
C ASP A 245 -12.73 52.05 -0.69
N ILE A 246 -13.11 50.87 -1.19
CA ILE A 246 -13.66 50.72 -2.55
C ILE A 246 -15.13 51.16 -2.53
N ALA A 247 -15.37 52.40 -2.95
CA ALA A 247 -16.72 52.98 -3.08
C ALA A 247 -17.16 53.03 -4.56
N ILE A 248 -17.89 52.01 -5.00
CA ILE A 248 -18.51 51.94 -6.33
C ILE A 248 -20.01 51.64 -6.16
N GLU A 249 -20.84 52.36 -6.91
CA GLU A 249 -22.29 52.39 -6.71
C GLU A 249 -22.94 51.02 -6.97
N GLY A 250 -23.74 50.54 -6.01
CA GLY A 250 -24.39 49.22 -6.10
C GLY A 250 -23.43 48.02 -5.96
N THR A 251 -22.24 48.20 -5.37
CA THR A 251 -21.30 47.10 -5.08
C THR A 251 -20.89 47.05 -3.61
N ASP A 252 -20.46 45.88 -3.16
CA ASP A 252 -19.87 45.60 -1.84
C ASP A 252 -18.64 44.67 -1.99
N PHE A 253 -17.58 45.21 -2.60
CA PHE A 253 -16.27 44.57 -2.65
C PHE A 253 -15.63 44.31 -1.26
N PRO A 254 -15.77 45.18 -0.23
CA PRO A 254 -15.28 44.90 1.12
C PRO A 254 -15.80 43.59 1.71
N THR A 255 -17.05 43.19 1.41
CA THR A 255 -17.59 41.88 1.79
C THR A 255 -17.10 40.76 0.85
N ALA A 256 -17.07 41.00 -0.46
CA ALA A 256 -16.68 39.99 -1.44
C ALA A 256 -15.24 39.46 -1.25
N PHE A 257 -14.29 40.32 -0.84
CA PHE A 257 -12.88 39.96 -0.64
C PHE A 257 -12.55 39.28 0.72
N GLN A 258 -13.54 38.92 1.54
CA GLN A 258 -13.28 38.37 2.89
C GLN A 258 -12.78 36.92 2.87
N LEU A 259 -11.51 36.72 3.24
CA LEU A 259 -10.79 35.45 3.18
C LEU A 259 -10.11 35.05 4.51
N SER A 260 -10.62 35.54 5.66
CA SER A 260 -10.00 35.41 7.00
C SER A 260 -9.47 34.02 7.33
N ASP A 261 -10.26 32.99 7.01
CA ASP A 261 -10.01 31.62 7.45
C ASP A 261 -9.10 30.84 6.49
N LEU A 262 -8.76 31.39 5.32
CA LEU A 262 -8.10 30.65 4.24
C LEU A 262 -6.72 30.12 4.65
N GLY A 263 -5.91 30.93 5.33
CA GLY A 263 -4.57 30.50 5.79
C GLY A 263 -4.62 29.32 6.76
N ASP A 264 -5.66 29.23 7.57
CA ASP A 264 -5.83 28.16 8.56
C ASP A 264 -6.53 26.93 7.96
N ASN A 265 -7.44 27.13 7.00
CA ASN A 265 -7.97 26.03 6.17
C ASN A 265 -6.86 25.34 5.35
N LEU A 266 -5.95 26.11 4.75
CA LEU A 266 -4.76 25.59 4.06
C LEU A 266 -3.82 24.86 5.04
N GLN A 267 -3.60 25.41 6.23
CA GLN A 267 -2.81 24.74 7.27
C GLN A 267 -3.43 23.41 7.71
N GLY A 268 -4.77 23.35 7.81
CA GLY A 268 -5.53 22.14 8.10
C GLY A 268 -5.46 21.10 6.97
N TYR A 269 -5.48 21.53 5.70
CA TYR A 269 -5.26 20.66 4.55
C TYR A 269 -3.86 20.01 4.58
N VAL A 270 -2.81 20.78 4.87
CA VAL A 270 -1.45 20.25 5.07
C VAL A 270 -1.40 19.23 6.21
N GLN A 271 -2.06 19.51 7.35
CA GLN A 271 -2.13 18.57 8.47
C GLN A 271 -2.84 17.25 8.09
N LYS A 272 -3.89 17.30 7.26
CA LYS A 272 -4.54 16.09 6.73
C LYS A 272 -3.56 15.27 5.88
N LYS A 273 -2.75 15.88 5.01
CA LYS A 273 -1.71 15.17 4.24
C LYS A 273 -0.70 14.45 5.14
N VAL A 274 -0.20 15.14 6.17
CA VAL A 274 0.74 14.54 7.14
C VAL A 274 0.13 13.31 7.80
N ALA A 275 -1.13 13.40 8.25
CA ALA A 275 -1.83 12.28 8.87
C ALA A 275 -2.14 11.12 7.90
N LEU A 276 -2.38 11.41 6.61
CA LEU A 276 -2.54 10.39 5.57
C LEU A 276 -1.24 9.62 5.31
N ASP A 277 -0.12 10.32 5.19
CA ASP A 277 1.19 9.69 4.95
C ASP A 277 1.65 8.85 6.16
N GLN A 278 1.42 9.35 7.37
CA GLN A 278 1.66 8.58 8.60
C GLN A 278 0.87 7.28 8.62
N LYS A 279 -0.44 7.31 8.31
CA LYS A 279 -1.28 6.10 8.24
C LYS A 279 -0.83 5.13 7.15
N LYS A 280 -0.46 5.62 5.96
CA LYS A 280 0.07 4.79 4.86
C LYS A 280 1.38 4.10 5.32
N ALA A 281 2.29 4.82 5.97
CA ALA A 281 3.54 4.28 6.51
C ALA A 281 3.34 3.27 7.65
N GLU A 282 2.41 3.53 8.59
CA GLU A 282 2.05 2.61 9.67
C GLU A 282 1.45 1.30 9.14
N GLU A 283 0.57 1.38 8.14
CA GLU A 283 -0.01 0.20 7.51
C GLU A 283 1.04 -0.62 6.75
N GLU A 284 1.93 0.03 6.00
CA GLU A 284 3.06 -0.65 5.35
C GLU A 284 4.01 -1.31 6.37
N ALA A 285 4.36 -0.61 7.46
CA ALA A 285 5.19 -1.16 8.52
C ALA A 285 4.53 -2.39 9.17
N ARG A 286 3.21 -2.34 9.42
CA ARG A 286 2.44 -3.49 9.91
C ARG A 286 2.50 -4.67 8.94
N LYS A 287 2.21 -4.44 7.64
CA LYS A 287 2.26 -5.49 6.61
C LYS A 287 3.65 -6.13 6.49
N ARG A 288 4.72 -5.31 6.53
CA ARG A 288 6.12 -5.80 6.51
C ARG A 288 6.44 -6.65 7.74
N ALA A 289 6.01 -6.23 8.93
CA ALA A 289 6.20 -6.99 10.17
C ALA A 289 5.39 -8.30 10.20
N GLU A 290 4.17 -8.31 9.68
CA GLU A 290 3.34 -9.50 9.51
C GLU A 290 3.98 -10.49 8.52
N ALA A 291 4.43 -10.02 7.36
CA ALA A 291 5.14 -10.82 6.38
C ALA A 291 6.44 -11.43 6.93
N GLN A 292 7.23 -10.65 7.69
CA GLN A 292 8.45 -11.14 8.33
C GLN A 292 8.15 -12.23 9.39
N ARG A 293 7.09 -12.05 10.20
CA ARG A 293 6.64 -13.07 11.17
C ARG A 293 6.17 -14.34 10.47
N ALA A 294 5.39 -14.22 9.40
CA ALA A 294 4.92 -15.35 8.61
C ALA A 294 6.09 -16.12 7.97
N LYS A 295 7.10 -15.41 7.42
CA LYS A 295 8.33 -16.00 6.89
C LYS A 295 9.07 -16.79 7.98
N GLN A 296 9.29 -16.20 9.16
CA GLN A 296 9.97 -16.88 10.27
C GLN A 296 9.21 -18.13 10.75
N GLN A 297 7.88 -18.04 10.86
CA GLN A 297 7.04 -19.18 11.24
C GLN A 297 7.09 -20.30 10.19
N ALA A 298 7.08 -19.96 8.90
CA ALA A 298 7.19 -20.94 7.82
C ALA A 298 8.56 -21.65 7.79
N ILE A 299 9.65 -20.94 8.12
CA ILE A 299 10.98 -21.53 8.28
C ILE A 299 11.00 -22.51 9.46
N LEU A 300 10.56 -22.06 10.64
CA LEU A 300 10.49 -22.92 11.84
C LEU A 300 9.60 -24.15 11.61
N GLN A 301 8.52 -24.03 10.82
CA GLN A 301 7.70 -25.17 10.43
C GLN A 301 8.47 -26.15 9.53
N ARG A 302 9.21 -25.67 8.52
CA ARG A 302 10.04 -26.55 7.66
C ARG A 302 11.13 -27.27 8.44
N GLU A 303 11.83 -26.57 9.33
CA GLU A 303 12.87 -27.16 10.19
C GLU A 303 12.30 -28.25 11.11
N ASN A 304 11.16 -27.99 11.75
CA ASN A 304 10.50 -28.99 12.60
C ASN A 304 9.94 -30.18 11.79
N SER A 305 9.35 -29.93 10.61
CA SER A 305 8.89 -30.99 9.71
C SER A 305 10.04 -31.88 9.25
N HIS A 306 11.17 -31.30 8.85
CA HIS A 306 12.37 -32.03 8.44
C HIS A 306 12.87 -33.00 9.53
N ASN A 307 12.98 -32.52 10.77
CA ASN A 307 13.33 -33.38 11.92
C ASN A 307 12.28 -34.47 12.16
N GLN A 308 10.99 -34.16 12.03
CA GLN A 308 9.92 -35.14 12.21
C GLN A 308 9.95 -36.22 11.12
N ASP A 309 10.21 -35.85 9.87
CA ASP A 309 10.34 -36.78 8.75
C ASP A 309 11.53 -37.72 8.95
N ILE A 310 12.68 -37.23 9.42
CA ILE A 310 13.82 -38.07 9.79
C ILE A 310 13.45 -39.03 10.93
N MET A 311 12.82 -38.55 12.01
CA MET A 311 12.37 -39.42 13.12
C MET A 311 11.34 -40.47 12.70
N ASN A 312 10.57 -40.21 11.65
CA ASN A 312 9.57 -41.15 11.14
C ASN A 312 10.15 -42.20 10.18
N THR A 313 11.36 -41.98 9.63
CA THR A 313 11.89 -42.75 8.49
C THR A 313 13.29 -43.33 8.70
N SER A 314 14.13 -42.74 9.55
CA SER A 314 15.48 -43.24 9.80
C SER A 314 15.46 -44.50 10.65
N THR A 315 16.29 -45.48 10.24
CA THR A 315 16.54 -46.73 10.96
C THR A 315 17.88 -46.73 11.71
N ASP A 316 18.55 -45.57 11.77
CA ASP A 316 19.88 -45.41 12.37
C ASP A 316 19.87 -44.33 13.47
N VAL A 317 21.04 -44.02 14.05
CA VAL A 317 21.20 -42.93 15.01
C VAL A 317 21.43 -41.61 14.27
N GLU A 318 20.62 -40.61 14.56
CA GLU A 318 20.63 -39.29 13.92
C GLU A 318 20.91 -38.18 14.94
N TRP A 319 21.51 -37.08 14.51
CA TRP A 319 21.60 -35.84 15.30
C TRP A 319 20.74 -34.75 14.65
N LEU A 320 19.70 -34.32 15.36
CA LEU A 320 18.66 -33.43 14.84
C LEU A 320 18.81 -32.02 15.41
N ALA A 321 19.03 -31.05 14.54
CA ALA A 321 19.20 -29.64 14.89
C ALA A 321 17.86 -28.97 15.21
N THR A 322 17.78 -28.26 16.33
CA THR A 322 16.62 -27.41 16.70
C THR A 322 16.96 -25.92 16.74
N SER A 323 18.25 -25.56 16.64
CA SER A 323 18.72 -24.21 16.34
C SER A 323 20.14 -24.24 15.82
N VAL A 324 20.43 -23.43 14.81
CA VAL A 324 21.79 -23.10 14.36
C VAL A 324 21.98 -21.61 14.57
N THR A 325 23.02 -21.20 15.29
CA THR A 325 23.33 -19.79 15.56
C THR A 325 24.81 -19.53 15.36
N ARG A 326 25.15 -18.63 14.44
CA ARG A 326 26.53 -18.14 14.30
C ARG A 326 26.93 -17.25 15.47
N VAL A 327 28.14 -17.48 15.97
CA VAL A 327 28.79 -16.63 16.98
C VAL A 327 30.05 -15.97 16.38
N SER A 328 30.83 -15.26 17.19
CA SER A 328 32.06 -14.62 16.72
C SER A 328 33.16 -15.65 16.34
N GLY A 329 34.10 -15.23 15.48
CA GLY A 329 35.31 -16.00 15.19
C GLY A 329 35.15 -17.23 14.29
N GLY A 330 34.20 -17.21 13.34
CA GLY A 330 34.02 -18.32 12.39
C GLY A 330 33.42 -19.59 13.01
N ARG A 331 32.70 -19.44 14.13
CA ARG A 331 32.06 -20.54 14.87
C ARG A 331 30.54 -20.48 14.76
N MET A 332 29.90 -21.65 14.66
CA MET A 332 28.47 -21.83 14.92
C MET A 332 28.26 -22.66 16.18
N ASN A 333 27.26 -22.28 16.97
CA ASN A 333 26.68 -23.16 17.98
C ASN A 333 25.45 -23.85 17.36
N LEU A 334 25.29 -25.13 17.65
CA LEU A 334 24.23 -25.99 17.16
C LEU A 334 23.52 -26.57 18.39
N THR A 335 22.25 -26.24 18.60
CA THR A 335 21.40 -26.88 19.62
C THR A 335 20.60 -27.97 18.91
N GLY A 336 20.51 -29.14 19.52
CA GLY A 336 19.85 -30.31 18.93
C GLY A 336 19.82 -31.48 19.89
N PHE A 337 19.51 -32.68 19.39
CA PHE A 337 19.48 -33.91 20.20
C PHE A 337 19.77 -35.14 19.33
N PHE A 338 20.30 -36.21 19.94
CA PHE A 338 20.35 -37.50 19.26
C PHE A 338 18.98 -38.18 19.24
N TYR A 339 18.61 -38.76 18.10
CA TYR A 339 17.48 -39.66 17.93
C TYR A 339 18.00 -41.06 17.60
N ASN A 340 17.44 -42.08 18.25
CA ASN A 340 17.76 -43.48 17.97
C ASN A 340 16.63 -44.10 17.14
N GLY A 341 16.77 -44.17 15.81
CA GLY A 341 15.86 -44.88 14.92
C GLY A 341 16.11 -46.40 14.85
N THR A 342 17.13 -46.90 15.53
CA THR A 342 17.49 -48.33 15.47
C THR A 342 16.54 -49.20 16.31
N GLY A 343 16.62 -50.51 16.08
CA GLY A 343 15.96 -51.53 16.91
C GLY A 343 16.65 -51.79 18.26
N ASP A 344 17.86 -51.28 18.47
CA ASP A 344 18.69 -51.56 19.66
C ASP A 344 18.80 -50.34 20.60
N PRO A 345 19.00 -50.54 21.91
CA PRO A 345 19.37 -49.45 22.82
C PRO A 345 20.73 -48.84 22.45
N VAL A 346 20.80 -47.51 22.38
CA VAL A 346 22.06 -46.79 22.11
C VAL A 346 22.53 -46.12 23.39
N ILE A 347 23.83 -46.22 23.69
CA ILE A 347 24.41 -45.70 24.94
C ILE A 347 25.48 -44.64 24.68
N ARG A 348 26.09 -44.66 23.48
CA ARG A 348 27.18 -43.77 23.10
C ARG A 348 27.25 -43.62 21.58
N VAL A 349 27.55 -42.42 21.11
CA VAL A 349 27.98 -42.16 19.72
C VAL A 349 29.50 -41.94 19.78
N ASP A 350 30.23 -42.64 18.93
CA ASP A 350 31.70 -42.69 18.91
C ASP A 350 32.30 -41.74 17.86
N SER A 351 31.60 -41.51 16.75
CA SER A 351 31.87 -40.43 15.79
C SER A 351 30.65 -40.17 14.88
N MET A 352 30.63 -39.00 14.24
CA MET A 352 29.66 -38.65 13.18
C MET A 352 30.20 -37.54 12.28
N VAL A 353 29.60 -37.38 11.11
CA VAL A 353 29.74 -36.20 10.24
C VAL A 353 28.44 -35.40 10.29
N LEU A 354 28.52 -34.07 10.43
CA LEU A 354 27.38 -33.18 10.18
C LEU A 354 27.59 -32.46 8.86
N HIS A 355 26.66 -32.66 7.93
CA HIS A 355 26.53 -31.85 6.73
C HIS A 355 25.63 -30.66 7.06
N ILE A 356 26.14 -29.43 6.90
CA ILE A 356 25.42 -28.20 7.26
C ILE A 356 25.27 -27.28 6.05
N THR A 357 24.02 -27.03 5.65
CA THR A 357 23.65 -26.08 4.60
C THR A 357 22.92 -24.89 5.23
N LEU A 358 23.29 -23.67 4.86
CA LEU A 358 22.61 -22.44 5.30
C LEU A 358 22.00 -21.71 4.12
N TYR A 359 20.81 -21.15 4.35
CA TYR A 359 20.01 -20.48 3.35
C TYR A 359 19.75 -19.03 3.72
N LYS A 360 19.57 -18.19 2.69
CA LYS A 360 19.13 -16.80 2.80
C LYS A 360 18.10 -16.51 1.72
N ASP A 361 16.89 -16.16 2.14
CA ASP A 361 15.77 -15.91 1.23
C ASP A 361 15.52 -17.10 0.28
N GLY A 362 15.74 -18.33 0.79
CA GLY A 362 15.61 -19.59 0.04
C GLY A 362 16.83 -19.98 -0.82
N ASN A 363 17.82 -19.11 -0.98
CA ASN A 363 19.05 -19.41 -1.72
C ASN A 363 20.07 -20.07 -0.80
N GLN A 364 20.70 -21.16 -1.22
CA GLN A 364 21.85 -21.73 -0.52
C GLN A 364 23.03 -20.75 -0.58
N ILE A 365 23.56 -20.36 0.58
CA ILE A 365 24.67 -19.40 0.71
C ILE A 365 25.90 -19.98 1.40
N TYR A 366 25.79 -21.15 2.02
CA TYR A 366 26.90 -21.87 2.64
C TYR A 366 26.59 -23.36 2.73
N GLU A 367 27.62 -24.18 2.55
CA GLU A 367 27.57 -25.63 2.70
C GLU A 367 28.94 -26.12 3.20
N SER A 368 28.97 -26.96 4.23
CA SER A 368 30.21 -27.53 4.75
C SER A 368 29.97 -28.77 5.64
N ASP A 369 31.00 -29.61 5.70
CA ASP A 369 30.99 -30.88 6.43
C ASP A 369 31.89 -30.81 7.67
N PHE A 370 31.35 -31.22 8.82
CA PHE A 370 32.04 -31.16 10.11
C PHE A 370 32.15 -32.55 10.75
N ASN A 371 33.39 -33.02 10.89
CA ASN A 371 33.71 -34.31 11.50
C ASN A 371 33.78 -34.20 13.02
N PHE A 372 32.93 -34.94 13.73
CA PHE A 372 32.99 -35.11 15.17
C PHE A 372 33.63 -36.46 15.49
N ASN A 373 34.93 -36.42 15.83
CA ASN A 373 35.71 -37.60 16.17
C ASN A 373 35.91 -37.71 17.68
N GLY A 374 35.39 -38.77 18.29
CA GLY A 374 35.47 -39.02 19.72
C GLY A 374 34.09 -39.11 20.38
N THR A 375 34.04 -39.77 21.53
CA THR A 375 32.81 -40.06 22.29
C THR A 375 31.93 -38.82 22.51
N LEU A 376 30.76 -38.83 21.86
CA LEU A 376 29.63 -37.98 22.15
C LEU A 376 28.67 -38.73 23.08
N TYR A 377 28.49 -38.22 24.30
CA TYR A 377 27.68 -38.88 25.31
C TYR A 377 26.19 -38.58 25.11
N ALA A 378 25.51 -39.40 24.31
CA ALA A 378 24.07 -39.33 24.10
C ALA A 378 23.25 -39.78 25.33
N GLY A 379 23.87 -40.48 26.30
CA GLY A 379 23.16 -41.20 27.35
C GLY A 379 22.45 -42.44 26.80
N ARG A 380 21.70 -43.15 27.66
CA ARG A 380 20.95 -44.35 27.25
C ARG A 380 19.66 -43.94 26.54
N MET A 381 19.63 -44.09 25.22
CA MET A 381 18.45 -43.97 24.38
C MET A 381 17.83 -45.35 24.14
N SER A 382 16.51 -45.47 24.29
CA SER A 382 15.76 -46.67 23.88
C SER A 382 15.61 -46.70 22.36
N PRO A 383 15.28 -47.86 21.76
CA PRO A 383 14.83 -47.93 20.36
C PRO A 383 13.72 -46.91 20.07
N HIS A 384 13.77 -46.27 18.89
CA HIS A 384 12.79 -45.32 18.39
C HIS A 384 12.52 -44.14 19.35
N SER A 385 13.54 -43.67 20.07
CA SER A 385 13.41 -42.60 21.07
C SER A 385 14.52 -41.55 20.98
N ARG A 386 14.19 -40.33 21.38
CA ARG A 386 15.17 -39.24 21.48
C ARG A 386 15.93 -39.23 22.80
N GLN A 387 17.13 -38.69 22.78
CA GLN A 387 17.89 -38.26 23.95
C GLN A 387 17.07 -37.37 24.90
N SER A 388 17.31 -37.50 26.19
CA SER A 388 16.76 -36.60 27.22
C SER A 388 17.61 -35.34 27.33
N GLY A 389 17.04 -34.17 27.03
CA GLY A 389 17.74 -32.89 26.99
C GLY A 389 18.26 -32.54 25.59
N SER A 390 19.09 -31.50 25.49
CA SER A 390 19.83 -31.19 24.27
C SER A 390 21.26 -31.73 24.33
N SER A 391 21.82 -32.01 23.16
CA SER A 391 23.25 -32.22 22.93
C SER A 391 23.76 -31.03 22.13
N ASP A 392 24.09 -29.94 22.83
CA ASP A 392 24.61 -28.72 22.23
C ASP A 392 26.03 -28.97 21.69
N LEU A 393 26.21 -28.73 20.40
CA LEU A 393 27.47 -28.87 19.69
C LEU A 393 27.97 -27.49 19.21
N PHE A 394 29.22 -27.44 18.78
CA PHE A 394 29.73 -26.30 18.05
C PHE A 394 30.66 -26.76 16.94
N VAL A 395 30.68 -25.97 15.87
CA VAL A 395 31.58 -26.17 14.73
C VAL A 395 32.33 -24.86 14.47
N THR A 396 33.55 -24.97 13.97
CA THR A 396 34.37 -23.81 13.58
C THR A 396 34.89 -24.06 12.17
N ASP A 397 34.61 -23.13 11.26
CA ASP A 397 35.26 -23.08 9.96
C ASP A 397 36.52 -22.20 10.10
N SER A 398 37.69 -22.83 9.92
CA SER A 398 38.99 -22.14 9.98
C SER A 398 39.19 -21.14 8.83
N SER A 399 38.39 -21.22 7.77
CA SER A 399 38.33 -20.24 6.69
C SER A 399 37.59 -18.97 7.10
N GLY A 400 36.78 -19.02 8.17
CA GLY A 400 35.98 -17.90 8.66
C GLY A 400 34.76 -17.55 7.80
N ASN A 401 34.39 -18.40 6.83
CA ASN A 401 33.45 -18.08 5.75
C ASN A 401 31.97 -18.26 6.12
N ILE A 402 31.66 -18.66 7.36
CA ILE A 402 30.28 -18.80 7.84
C ILE A 402 29.54 -17.45 7.71
N PRO A 403 28.46 -17.35 6.89
CA PRO A 403 27.74 -16.11 6.64
C PRO A 403 27.11 -15.51 7.89
N GLN A 404 27.06 -14.17 7.97
CA GLN A 404 26.50 -13.49 9.14
C GLN A 404 24.97 -13.53 9.21
N ASP A 405 24.29 -13.69 8.08
CA ASP A 405 22.88 -13.36 7.91
C ASP A 405 22.08 -14.43 7.17
N PHE A 406 22.26 -15.71 7.49
CA PHE A 406 21.31 -16.76 7.08
C PHE A 406 19.96 -16.61 7.81
N ASP A 407 18.89 -17.16 7.24
CA ASP A 407 17.56 -17.18 7.85
C ASP A 407 16.97 -18.60 8.05
N GLU A 408 17.48 -19.60 7.34
CA GLU A 408 17.08 -21.02 7.44
C GLU A 408 18.33 -21.92 7.38
N TYR A 409 18.27 -23.08 8.04
CA TYR A 409 19.34 -24.09 8.00
C TYR A 409 18.82 -25.48 7.65
N ARG A 410 19.73 -26.33 7.17
CA ARG A 410 19.56 -27.78 7.10
C ARG A 410 20.80 -28.44 7.71
N VAL A 411 20.59 -29.41 8.59
CA VAL A 411 21.65 -30.21 9.18
C VAL A 411 21.25 -31.68 9.06
N THR A 412 22.11 -32.49 8.48
CA THR A 412 21.94 -33.94 8.43
C THR A 412 23.18 -34.64 8.93
N SER A 413 22.99 -35.63 9.81
CA SER A 413 24.03 -36.57 10.23
C SER A 413 24.36 -37.57 9.13
N GLY A 414 25.62 -37.99 9.09
CA GLY A 414 26.12 -39.07 8.23
C GLY A 414 27.28 -39.80 8.90
N GLY A 415 27.51 -41.06 8.51
CA GLY A 415 28.62 -41.87 9.05
C GLY A 415 28.61 -41.99 10.58
N VAL A 416 27.41 -42.14 11.17
CA VAL A 416 27.25 -42.17 12.62
C VAL A 416 27.67 -43.54 13.16
N HIS A 417 28.78 -43.57 13.89
CA HIS A 417 29.24 -44.77 14.57
C HIS A 417 28.78 -44.73 16.02
N TRP A 418 28.11 -45.79 16.49
CA TRP A 418 27.54 -45.87 17.82
C TRP A 418 27.77 -47.24 18.47
N THR A 419 27.73 -47.28 19.80
CA THR A 419 27.95 -48.49 20.60
C THR A 419 26.69 -48.90 21.36
N TYR A 420 26.33 -50.17 21.23
CA TYR A 420 25.39 -50.88 22.11
C TYR A 420 26.12 -51.64 23.22
N THR A 421 25.53 -51.73 24.41
CA THR A 421 25.87 -52.77 25.40
C THR A 421 24.62 -53.46 25.94
N TYR A 422 24.41 -54.73 25.57
CA TYR A 422 23.75 -55.70 26.45
C TYR A 422 24.68 -55.97 27.65
N ARG A 423 24.24 -55.65 28.86
CA ARG A 423 24.69 -56.24 30.12
C ARG A 423 23.50 -56.36 31.05
#